data_AF-A0A7S3LHA6-F1
#
_entry.id   AF-A0A7S3LHA6-F1
#
_cell.length_a   1.000
_cell.length_b   1.000
_cell.length_c   1.000
_cell.angle_alpha   90.00
_cell.angle_beta   90.00
_cell.angle_gamma   90.00
#
_symmetry.space_group_name_H-M   'P 1'
#
loop_
_entity.id
_entity.type
_entity.pdbx_description
1 polymer ?
#
loop_
_entity_poly.entity_id
_entity_poly.type
_entity_poly.pdbx_seq_one_letter_code
_entity_poly.pdbx_strand_id
1 'polypeptide(L)'
;MHAMYSLRQTGRIAVRARNALPRNLMPILQSPIVVTSSSLVRCFSDRLMGYSPMAPTGPVPQPPGQSTTAAPSSIPTAQDVTTAGGVWAPTSAKRDKITELKAELAEVAEKVKPIGPFPATLDDLATPVQKLDLWLVDGLDSIARKADVESLVDDTTATDDDPIYSQIKEWMTLLYKEKDDLLMQHQCEDYLRRFQREIERHLAWQATQHGETPILQDVRDYIDISGPMQLLEKTPSELLLSSTPPNLAVAVRRYRLLLAQAASQVLLDNWKSITTVSSHDIDRAAVDGITLEAQDATLPLAKVEALLDSYLLGNAATRVEAWWDLVDRDHDGLLQESEMNSVCELAVQPVGQALQKLLQEALQAHPMTLPPSADATVPVPSGWRQRRREAKAQRQFTKMFAKTAKNHFQDEVEMSHRLRCIYQWANKTHQDNAIKSVLVDEIAWTGRKRYVELPPKISLPEFREVQQEHFTHLDRVASEYLKSFREDLLIVQGKGRQRAELYRDCALFMAAVCGVDYVIISL
;
A
#
# COMPACT_ATOMS: atom_id res chain seq x y z
N MET A 1 54.27 27.14 -1.36
CA MET A 1 54.98 27.40 -2.63
C MET A 1 56.10 26.38 -2.76
N HIS A 2 56.05 25.54 -3.82
CA HIS A 2 57.12 24.75 -4.46
C HIS A 2 58.16 23.99 -3.59
N ALA A 3 58.56 22.73 -3.83
CA ALA A 3 58.28 21.75 -4.87
C ALA A 3 58.79 20.35 -4.45
N MET A 4 58.19 19.36 -5.11
CA MET A 4 58.51 17.95 -5.39
C MET A 4 59.94 17.35 -5.21
N TYR A 5 59.89 15.99 -5.15
CA TYR A 5 60.87 14.90 -5.40
C TYR A 5 61.43 14.23 -4.13
N SER A 6 61.48 12.89 -3.93
CA SER A 6 61.34 11.73 -4.84
C SER A 6 61.33 10.38 -4.06
N LEU A 7 60.58 9.39 -4.60
CA LEU A 7 60.90 7.96 -4.82
C LEU A 7 60.99 6.85 -3.72
N ARG A 8 60.36 5.71 -4.10
CA ARG A 8 60.51 4.25 -3.73
C ARG A 8 59.58 3.70 -2.62
N GLN A 9 58.98 2.50 -2.70
CA GLN A 9 58.90 1.41 -3.69
C GLN A 9 57.83 0.37 -3.26
N THR A 10 57.27 -0.37 -4.24
CA THR A 10 56.65 -1.74 -4.17
C THR A 10 55.34 -1.92 -3.40
N GLY A 11 54.23 -2.48 -3.90
CA GLY A 11 53.98 -3.32 -5.07
C GLY A 11 53.64 -4.76 -4.65
N ARG A 12 52.36 -5.17 -4.72
CA ARG A 12 51.92 -6.57 -4.92
C ARG A 12 50.39 -6.64 -5.16
N ILE A 13 50.03 -6.91 -6.41
CA ILE A 13 48.70 -7.33 -6.88
C ILE A 13 48.74 -8.85 -7.03
N ALA A 14 47.74 -9.56 -6.51
CA ALA A 14 47.56 -10.99 -6.74
C ALA A 14 46.25 -11.24 -7.49
N VAL A 15 46.37 -11.47 -8.80
CA VAL A 15 45.34 -12.05 -9.66
C VAL A 15 45.45 -13.57 -9.56
N ARG A 16 44.33 -14.27 -9.37
CA ARG A 16 44.28 -15.73 -9.48
C ARG A 16 43.06 -16.16 -10.30
N ALA A 17 43.32 -16.45 -11.57
CA ALA A 17 42.50 -17.27 -12.44
C ALA A 17 43.08 -18.69 -12.51
N ARG A 18 42.23 -19.71 -12.75
CA ARG A 18 42.47 -21.07 -13.28
C ARG A 18 41.25 -21.92 -12.89
N ASN A 19 40.72 -22.89 -13.63
CA ASN A 19 40.84 -23.39 -15.00
C ASN A 19 39.66 -24.36 -15.19
N ALA A 20 39.23 -24.56 -16.44
CA ALA A 20 38.18 -25.50 -16.83
C ALA A 20 38.73 -26.88 -17.29
N LEU A 21 37.80 -27.86 -17.35
CA LEU A 21 37.74 -29.13 -18.14
C LEU A 21 38.24 -30.45 -17.47
N PRO A 22 37.83 -31.67 -17.95
CA PRO A 22 36.46 -32.24 -17.99
C PRO A 22 36.38 -33.79 -17.71
N ARG A 23 35.15 -34.35 -17.81
CA ARG A 23 34.72 -35.70 -18.32
C ARG A 23 34.41 -36.93 -17.41
N ASN A 24 33.26 -37.55 -17.76
CA ASN A 24 32.81 -38.96 -17.75
C ASN A 24 32.03 -39.50 -16.53
N LEU A 25 30.70 -39.79 -16.65
CA LEU A 25 30.01 -41.04 -17.07
C LEU A 25 30.27 -42.20 -16.07
N MET A 26 29.32 -42.82 -15.35
CA MET A 26 28.02 -43.44 -15.72
C MET A 26 27.25 -43.86 -14.40
N PRO A 27 26.07 -44.52 -14.45
CA PRO A 27 24.90 -44.25 -13.59
C PRO A 27 24.71 -45.24 -12.43
N ILE A 28 23.89 -44.85 -11.44
CA ILE A 28 23.27 -45.79 -10.48
C ILE A 28 21.77 -45.51 -10.40
N LEU A 29 21.01 -46.53 -10.76
CA LEU A 29 19.59 -46.74 -10.55
C LEU A 29 19.24 -46.68 -9.06
N GLN A 30 18.34 -45.77 -8.65
CA GLN A 30 17.43 -46.02 -7.52
C GLN A 30 16.06 -45.39 -7.79
N SER A 31 15.05 -46.22 -7.57
CA SER A 31 13.62 -46.12 -7.84
C SER A 31 12.86 -44.96 -7.15
N PRO A 32 11.73 -44.49 -7.72
CA PRO A 32 10.86 -43.54 -7.05
C PRO A 32 10.00 -44.24 -5.99
N ILE A 33 10.09 -43.78 -4.75
CA ILE A 33 9.09 -44.08 -3.72
C ILE A 33 7.91 -43.15 -3.97
N VAL A 34 6.82 -43.74 -4.46
CA VAL A 34 5.49 -43.13 -4.50
C VAL A 34 4.95 -43.08 -3.08
N VAL A 35 4.92 -41.90 -2.46
CA VAL A 35 4.09 -41.64 -1.28
C VAL A 35 2.85 -40.90 -1.75
N THR A 36 1.77 -41.65 -1.95
CA THR A 36 0.42 -41.12 -2.07
C THR A 36 -0.03 -40.63 -0.70
N SER A 37 0.10 -39.33 -0.42
CA SER A 37 -0.63 -38.68 0.67
C SER A 37 -1.76 -37.85 0.09
N SER A 38 -2.94 -38.47 0.02
CA SER A 38 -4.22 -37.80 -0.20
C SER A 38 -4.55 -36.92 1.00
N SER A 39 -4.20 -35.64 0.98
CA SER A 39 -4.82 -34.64 1.84
C SER A 39 -5.98 -34.02 1.08
N LEU A 40 -7.18 -34.40 1.52
CA LEU A 40 -8.46 -33.80 1.15
C LEU A 40 -8.40 -32.29 1.42
N VAL A 41 -8.13 -31.52 0.37
CA VAL A 41 -8.46 -30.09 0.31
C VAL A 41 -9.98 -30.02 0.34
N ARG A 42 -10.54 -29.66 1.50
CA ARG A 42 -11.97 -29.32 1.59
C ARG A 42 -12.17 -28.01 0.83
N CYS A 43 -12.73 -28.10 -0.37
CA CYS A 43 -13.31 -26.96 -1.07
C CYS A 43 -14.44 -26.40 -0.20
N PHE A 44 -14.20 -25.29 0.49
CA PHE A 44 -15.26 -24.49 1.08
C PHE A 44 -15.73 -23.48 0.04
N SER A 45 -16.68 -23.89 -0.82
CA SER A 45 -17.45 -22.95 -1.66
C SER A 45 -18.88 -23.39 -2.00
N ASP A 46 -19.34 -24.59 -1.61
CA ASP A 46 -20.61 -25.13 -2.13
C ASP A 46 -21.88 -24.78 -1.33
N ARG A 47 -21.90 -23.64 -0.62
CA ARG A 47 -23.12 -23.17 0.09
C ARG A 47 -23.51 -21.71 -0.11
N LEU A 48 -23.03 -21.06 -1.18
CA LEU A 48 -23.59 -19.80 -1.66
C LEU A 48 -24.33 -20.07 -2.98
N MET A 49 -25.63 -20.36 -2.86
CA MET A 49 -26.55 -20.36 -4.00
C MET A 49 -26.63 -18.94 -4.60
N GLY A 50 -25.76 -18.67 -5.59
CA GLY A 50 -26.18 -18.18 -6.90
C GLY A 50 -26.89 -16.82 -7.02
N TYR A 51 -26.61 -15.82 -6.18
CA TYR A 51 -26.88 -14.43 -6.54
C TYR A 51 -25.55 -13.72 -6.80
N SER A 52 -25.28 -13.43 -8.07
CA SER A 52 -24.21 -12.51 -8.42
C SER A 52 -24.68 -11.10 -8.04
N PRO A 53 -23.95 -10.34 -7.22
CA PRO A 53 -24.24 -8.91 -6.97
C PRO A 53 -24.16 -8.07 -8.26
N MET A 54 -23.73 -8.68 -9.38
CA MET A 54 -23.68 -8.09 -10.72
C MET A 54 -24.96 -8.30 -11.56
N ALA A 55 -25.97 -9.03 -11.08
CA ALA A 55 -27.21 -9.14 -11.81
C ALA A 55 -27.94 -7.79 -11.75
N PRO A 56 -28.32 -7.17 -12.89
CA PRO A 56 -29.21 -6.01 -12.85
C PRO A 56 -30.43 -6.42 -12.03
N THR A 57 -30.80 -5.59 -11.04
CA THR A 57 -32.05 -5.78 -10.30
C THR A 57 -33.16 -5.83 -11.34
N GLY A 58 -33.65 -7.04 -11.62
CA GLY A 58 -34.88 -7.20 -12.37
C GLY A 58 -35.95 -6.36 -11.67
N PRO A 59 -36.84 -5.70 -12.42
CA PRO A 59 -37.79 -4.76 -11.85
C PRO A 59 -38.53 -5.44 -10.70
N VAL A 60 -38.32 -4.94 -9.48
CA VAL A 60 -39.15 -5.28 -8.33
C VAL A 60 -40.59 -5.01 -8.75
N PRO A 61 -41.53 -5.97 -8.65
CA PRO A 61 -42.91 -5.75 -9.03
C PRO A 61 -43.48 -4.63 -8.16
N GLN A 62 -43.49 -3.40 -8.70
CA GLN A 62 -44.18 -2.30 -8.05
C GLN A 62 -45.69 -2.52 -8.16
N PRO A 63 -46.46 -2.17 -7.11
CA PRO A 63 -47.91 -2.20 -7.18
C PRO A 63 -48.40 -1.35 -8.36
N PRO A 64 -49.39 -1.82 -9.13
CA PRO A 64 -49.81 -1.15 -10.37
C PRO A 64 -50.43 0.22 -10.05
N GLY A 65 -49.77 1.30 -10.48
CA GLY A 65 -50.34 2.65 -10.35
C GLY A 65 -49.39 3.84 -10.49
N GLN A 66 -48.06 3.65 -10.56
CA GLN A 66 -47.13 4.77 -10.74
C GLN A 66 -46.51 4.78 -12.14
N SER A 67 -46.65 5.92 -12.81
CA SER A 67 -46.02 6.24 -14.08
C SER A 67 -44.50 6.16 -13.97
N THR A 68 -43.88 5.19 -14.64
CA THR A 68 -42.42 5.04 -14.71
C THR A 68 -41.82 5.99 -15.74
N THR A 69 -41.59 7.24 -15.35
CA THR A 69 -40.36 7.92 -15.77
C THR A 69 -39.21 7.17 -15.09
N ALA A 70 -38.39 6.46 -15.86
CA ALA A 70 -37.26 5.70 -15.35
C ALA A 70 -36.40 6.58 -14.45
N ALA A 71 -36.39 6.29 -13.14
CA ALA A 71 -35.48 6.94 -12.22
C ALA A 71 -34.05 6.58 -12.63
N PRO A 72 -33.09 7.53 -12.56
CA PRO A 72 -31.69 7.24 -12.85
C PRO A 72 -31.23 6.11 -11.94
N SER A 73 -30.41 5.21 -12.48
CA SER A 73 -29.81 4.09 -11.74
C SER A 73 -29.24 4.60 -10.42
N SER A 74 -29.91 4.34 -9.30
CA SER A 74 -29.41 4.74 -7.99
C SER A 74 -28.18 3.89 -7.69
N ILE A 75 -27.06 4.54 -7.35
CA ILE A 75 -25.88 3.87 -6.80
C ILE A 75 -26.38 2.94 -5.66
N PRO A 76 -26.10 1.64 -5.71
CA PRO A 76 -26.57 0.71 -4.68
C PRO A 76 -26.05 1.16 -3.31
N THR A 77 -26.89 1.24 -2.29
CA THR A 77 -26.39 1.57 -0.95
C THR A 77 -25.53 0.42 -0.40
N ALA A 78 -24.69 0.70 0.61
CA ALA A 78 -23.96 -0.35 1.31
C ALA A 78 -24.87 -1.48 1.85
N GLN A 79 -26.11 -1.13 2.23
CA GLN A 79 -27.11 -2.09 2.70
C GLN A 79 -27.67 -2.95 1.54
N ASP A 80 -27.85 -2.38 0.35
CA ASP A 80 -28.30 -3.11 -0.85
C ASP A 80 -27.27 -4.16 -1.27
N VAL A 81 -26.00 -3.77 -1.30
CA VAL A 81 -24.86 -4.65 -1.62
C VAL A 81 -24.79 -5.82 -0.62
N THR A 82 -24.95 -5.53 0.67
CA THR A 82 -24.98 -6.54 1.73
C THR A 82 -26.19 -7.49 1.60
N THR A 83 -27.37 -6.95 1.30
CA THR A 83 -28.63 -7.71 1.20
C THR A 83 -28.65 -8.61 -0.04
N ALA A 84 -28.01 -8.18 -1.13
CA ALA A 84 -27.85 -8.97 -2.36
C ALA A 84 -26.85 -10.14 -2.21
N GLY A 85 -26.32 -10.38 -1.00
CA GLY A 85 -25.30 -11.40 -0.75
C GLY A 85 -23.91 -10.98 -1.22
N GLY A 86 -23.75 -9.79 -1.81
CA GLY A 86 -22.48 -9.15 -2.07
C GLY A 86 -21.91 -8.55 -0.80
N VAL A 87 -21.82 -9.32 0.29
CA VAL A 87 -21.19 -8.80 1.49
C VAL A 87 -19.71 -8.58 1.14
N TRP A 88 -19.32 -7.33 0.96
CA TRP A 88 -17.91 -6.89 0.95
C TRP A 88 -17.27 -7.00 2.33
N ALA A 89 -17.79 -7.92 3.14
CA ALA A 89 -17.13 -8.39 4.32
C ALA A 89 -15.81 -8.95 3.82
N PRO A 90 -14.69 -8.39 4.30
CA PRO A 90 -13.38 -8.99 4.12
C PRO A 90 -13.43 -10.31 4.86
N THR A 91 -13.88 -11.36 4.19
CA THR A 91 -13.76 -12.75 4.62
C THR A 91 -12.32 -13.18 4.37
N SER A 92 -11.39 -12.36 4.83
CA SER A 92 -9.98 -12.67 4.75
C SER A 92 -9.67 -13.63 5.89
N ALA A 93 -8.90 -14.67 5.59
CA ALA A 93 -8.37 -15.58 6.60
C ALA A 93 -7.64 -14.84 7.75
N LYS A 94 -7.20 -13.60 7.50
CA LYS A 94 -6.67 -12.67 8.50
C LYS A 94 -7.72 -12.28 9.54
N ARG A 95 -8.90 -11.81 9.13
CA ARG A 95 -9.99 -11.43 10.05
C ARG A 95 -10.57 -12.61 10.80
N ASP A 96 -10.73 -13.76 10.14
CA ASP A 96 -11.16 -14.99 10.80
C ASP A 96 -10.18 -15.38 11.91
N LYS A 97 -8.88 -15.31 11.63
CA LYS A 97 -7.86 -15.62 12.63
C LYS A 97 -7.83 -14.60 13.78
N ILE A 98 -8.04 -13.31 13.52
CA ILE A 98 -8.16 -12.31 14.58
C ILE A 98 -9.39 -12.59 15.45
N THR A 99 -10.51 -12.98 14.83
CA THR A 99 -11.75 -13.31 15.53
C THR A 99 -11.59 -14.55 16.38
N GLU A 100 -10.92 -15.59 15.86
CA GLU A 100 -10.51 -16.79 16.61
C GLU A 100 -9.67 -16.40 17.84
N LEU A 101 -8.63 -15.58 17.65
CA LEU A 101 -7.76 -15.13 18.75
C LEU A 101 -8.52 -14.29 19.80
N LYS A 102 -9.51 -13.50 19.39
CA LYS A 102 -10.37 -12.73 20.31
C LYS A 102 -11.35 -13.64 21.07
N ALA A 103 -11.87 -14.69 20.42
CA ALA A 103 -12.74 -15.66 21.08
C ALA A 103 -11.98 -16.46 22.15
N GLU A 104 -10.76 -16.90 21.85
CA GLU A 104 -9.88 -17.56 22.83
C GLU A 104 -9.56 -16.64 24.02
N LEU A 105 -9.35 -15.34 23.76
CA LEU A 105 -9.12 -14.34 24.79
C LEU A 105 -10.32 -14.23 25.75
N ALA A 106 -11.54 -14.25 25.22
CA ALA A 106 -12.75 -14.23 26.03
C ALA A 106 -12.86 -15.47 26.93
N GLU A 107 -12.50 -16.66 26.41
CA GLU A 107 -12.50 -17.90 27.20
C GLU A 107 -11.46 -17.87 28.34
N VAL A 108 -10.27 -17.33 28.08
CA VAL A 108 -9.23 -17.17 29.11
C VAL A 108 -9.65 -16.13 30.15
N ALA A 109 -10.26 -15.03 29.73
CA ALA A 109 -10.77 -13.99 30.62
C ALA A 109 -11.91 -14.48 31.52
N GLU A 110 -12.72 -15.43 31.07
CA GLU A 110 -13.73 -16.08 31.92
C GLU A 110 -13.09 -16.91 33.04
N LYS A 111 -11.94 -17.55 32.76
CA LYS A 111 -11.18 -18.35 33.73
C LYS A 111 -10.35 -17.50 34.70
N VAL A 112 -9.92 -16.31 34.28
CA VAL A 112 -9.08 -15.39 35.06
C VAL A 112 -9.92 -14.17 35.46
N LYS A 113 -10.34 -14.12 36.73
CA LYS A 113 -11.14 -13.02 37.30
C LYS A 113 -10.62 -11.65 36.79
N PRO A 114 -11.42 -10.86 36.06
CA PRO A 114 -10.91 -9.72 35.31
C PRO A 114 -10.27 -8.69 36.24
N ILE A 115 -9.07 -8.25 35.87
CA ILE A 115 -8.37 -7.13 36.52
C ILE A 115 -8.95 -5.84 35.90
N GLY A 116 -10.21 -5.50 36.24
CA GLY A 116 -10.85 -4.24 35.84
C GLY A 116 -12.16 -4.38 35.05
N PRO A 117 -12.78 -3.25 34.68
CA PRO A 117 -14.12 -3.20 34.08
C PRO A 117 -14.16 -3.43 32.55
N PHE A 118 -13.01 -3.53 31.89
CA PHE A 118 -12.93 -3.67 30.43
C PHE A 118 -12.50 -5.09 30.02
N PRO A 119 -13.06 -5.64 28.94
CA PRO A 119 -12.59 -6.90 28.39
C PRO A 119 -11.12 -6.74 27.96
N ALA A 120 -10.29 -7.74 28.29
CA ALA A 120 -8.90 -7.76 27.84
C ALA A 120 -8.86 -7.66 26.31
N THR A 121 -7.91 -6.91 25.78
CA THR A 121 -7.65 -6.79 24.34
C THR A 121 -6.45 -7.65 23.93
N LEU A 122 -6.28 -7.89 22.62
CA LEU A 122 -5.10 -8.60 22.12
C LEU A 122 -3.79 -7.85 22.41
N ASP A 123 -3.88 -6.53 22.51
CA ASP A 123 -2.78 -5.63 22.86
C ASP A 123 -2.39 -5.79 24.34
N ASP A 124 -3.36 -6.06 25.23
CA ASP A 124 -3.09 -6.29 26.66
C ASP A 124 -2.28 -7.57 26.90
N LEU A 125 -2.50 -8.59 26.08
CA LEU A 125 -1.73 -9.85 26.09
C LEU A 125 -0.38 -9.77 25.37
N ALA A 126 -0.04 -8.66 24.74
CA ALA A 126 1.26 -8.49 24.12
C ALA A 126 2.34 -8.42 25.20
N THR A 127 3.42 -9.18 25.03
CA THR A 127 4.63 -9.03 25.86
C THR A 127 5.17 -7.60 25.73
N PRO A 128 5.97 -7.08 26.69
CA PRO A 128 6.51 -5.73 26.60
C PRO A 128 7.23 -5.43 25.27
N VAL A 129 7.98 -6.41 24.73
CA VAL A 129 8.65 -6.27 23.42
C VAL A 129 7.63 -6.21 22.28
N GLN A 130 6.59 -7.03 22.32
CA GLN A 130 5.52 -7.01 21.32
C GLN A 130 4.72 -5.70 21.33
N LYS A 131 4.56 -5.06 22.49
CA LYS A 131 3.95 -3.73 22.58
C LYS A 131 4.78 -2.67 21.87
N LEU A 132 6.11 -2.73 21.99
CA LEU A 132 7.01 -1.83 21.26
C LEU A 132 6.90 -1.96 19.73
N ASP A 133 6.65 -3.18 19.25
CA ASP A 133 6.40 -3.44 17.82
C ASP A 133 5.06 -2.82 17.36
N LEU A 134 4.01 -2.92 18.19
CA LEU A 134 2.72 -2.31 17.90
C LEU A 134 2.80 -0.78 17.91
N TRP A 135 3.45 -0.20 18.92
CA TRP A 135 3.67 1.24 19.02
C TRP A 135 4.48 1.83 17.87
N LEU A 136 5.44 1.05 17.35
CA LEU A 136 6.15 1.46 16.13
C LEU A 136 5.18 1.60 14.95
N VAL A 137 4.26 0.65 14.78
CA VAL A 137 3.28 0.71 13.69
C VAL A 137 2.26 1.82 13.91
N ASP A 138 1.78 1.99 15.13
CA ASP A 138 0.84 3.05 15.50
C ASP A 138 1.47 4.44 15.26
N GLY A 139 2.76 4.60 15.58
CA GLY A 139 3.51 5.82 15.31
C GLY A 139 3.73 6.11 13.82
N LEU A 140 3.99 5.07 13.02
CA LEU A 140 4.04 5.19 11.56
C LEU A 140 2.65 5.58 11.00
N ASP A 141 1.57 5.07 11.60
CA ASP A 141 0.20 5.39 11.20
C ASP A 141 -0.14 6.85 11.52
N SER A 142 0.31 7.38 12.66
CA SER A 142 0.19 8.80 12.97
C SER A 142 0.88 9.69 11.92
N ILE A 143 2.10 9.35 11.50
CA ILE A 143 2.83 10.07 10.43
C ILE A 143 2.05 10.00 9.12
N ALA A 144 1.64 8.79 8.74
CA ALA A 144 0.99 8.50 7.47
C ALA A 144 -0.38 9.18 7.36
N ARG A 145 -1.20 9.08 8.41
CA ARG A 145 -2.53 9.69 8.49
C ARG A 145 -2.45 11.21 8.39
N LYS A 146 -1.48 11.84 9.08
CA LYS A 146 -1.29 13.28 9.00
C LYS A 146 -0.90 13.70 7.57
N ALA A 147 -0.02 12.95 6.90
CA ALA A 147 0.33 13.21 5.50
C ALA A 147 -0.82 12.96 4.50
N ASP A 148 -1.73 12.03 4.79
CA ASP A 148 -2.85 11.70 3.91
C ASP A 148 -4.08 12.60 4.09
N VAL A 149 -4.22 13.27 5.24
CA VAL A 149 -5.37 14.17 5.57
C VAL A 149 -5.03 15.65 5.34
N GLU A 150 -3.85 16.09 5.78
CA GLU A 150 -3.47 17.50 5.73
C GLU A 150 -3.14 17.88 4.29
N SER A 151 -3.95 18.73 3.65
CA SER A 151 -3.56 19.37 2.39
C SER A 151 -2.80 20.63 2.74
N LEU A 152 -1.55 20.73 2.31
CA LEU A 152 -0.75 21.95 2.44
C LEU A 152 -1.02 22.94 1.29
N VAL A 153 -1.91 22.60 0.35
CA VAL A 153 -2.17 23.41 -0.85
C VAL A 153 -3.11 24.59 -0.56
N ASP A 154 -4.10 24.40 0.31
CA ASP A 154 -5.15 25.40 0.58
C ASP A 154 -4.76 26.42 1.66
N ASP A 155 -3.72 26.12 2.42
CA ASP A 155 -3.25 26.97 3.50
C ASP A 155 -2.18 27.92 2.95
N THR A 156 -2.61 29.05 2.36
CA THR A 156 -1.73 30.06 1.74
C THR A 156 -0.61 30.57 2.66
N THR A 157 -0.69 30.31 3.96
CA THR A 157 0.37 30.59 4.95
C THR A 157 1.33 29.41 5.18
N ALA A 158 0.91 28.16 4.98
CA ALA A 158 1.71 26.98 5.31
C ALA A 158 2.80 26.65 4.27
N THR A 159 2.60 26.98 2.99
CA THR A 159 3.63 26.78 1.97
C THR A 159 4.81 27.73 2.09
N ASP A 160 4.61 28.94 2.62
CA ASP A 160 5.70 29.90 2.87
C ASP A 160 6.53 29.53 4.11
N ASP A 161 5.98 28.75 5.03
CA ASP A 161 6.62 28.41 6.31
C ASP A 161 7.55 27.17 6.25
N ASP A 162 7.47 26.34 5.19
CA ASP A 162 8.36 25.19 5.03
C ASP A 162 9.47 25.44 4.00
N PRO A 163 10.69 25.79 4.45
CA PRO A 163 11.77 26.18 3.55
C PRO A 163 12.19 25.07 2.59
N ILE A 164 11.91 23.80 2.89
CA ILE A 164 12.31 22.68 2.04
C ILE A 164 11.40 22.60 0.81
N TYR A 165 10.08 22.72 1.00
CA TYR A 165 9.16 22.68 -0.14
C TYR A 165 9.34 23.90 -1.03
N SER A 166 9.53 25.09 -0.45
CA SER A 166 9.82 26.30 -1.22
C SER A 166 11.11 26.16 -2.03
N GLN A 167 12.17 25.57 -1.45
CA GLN A 167 13.40 25.29 -2.19
C GLN A 167 13.20 24.29 -3.35
N ILE A 168 12.46 23.21 -3.12
CA ILE A 168 12.16 22.21 -4.17
C ILE A 168 11.32 22.86 -5.28
N LYS A 169 10.29 23.63 -4.93
CA LYS A 169 9.40 24.30 -5.89
C LYS A 169 10.13 25.39 -6.69
N GLU A 170 10.98 26.17 -6.03
CA GLU A 170 11.84 27.15 -6.69
C GLU A 170 12.80 26.44 -7.65
N TRP A 171 13.42 25.34 -7.23
CA TRP A 171 14.30 24.53 -8.08
C TRP A 171 13.56 23.95 -9.30
N MET A 172 12.34 23.41 -9.12
CA MET A 172 11.49 22.94 -10.22
C MET A 172 11.19 24.08 -11.21
N THR A 173 10.85 25.26 -10.68
CA THR A 173 10.57 26.47 -11.49
C THR A 173 11.81 26.96 -12.25
N LEU A 174 13.00 26.90 -11.64
CA LEU A 174 14.26 27.30 -12.27
C LEU A 174 14.63 26.35 -13.41
N LEU A 175 14.44 25.04 -13.23
CA LEU A 175 14.64 24.06 -14.30
C LEU A 175 13.73 24.29 -15.51
N TYR A 176 12.53 24.80 -15.27
CA TYR A 176 11.59 25.17 -16.33
C TYR A 176 12.11 26.35 -17.15
N LYS A 177 12.66 27.39 -16.50
CA LYS A 177 13.17 28.60 -17.15
C LYS A 177 14.44 28.37 -17.98
N GLU A 178 15.18 27.30 -17.72
CA GLU A 178 16.48 27.04 -18.36
C GLU A 178 16.37 26.41 -19.76
N LYS A 179 15.17 26.19 -20.32
CA LYS A 179 15.00 25.34 -21.50
C LYS A 179 14.15 25.95 -22.63
N ASP A 180 14.63 25.75 -23.86
CA ASP A 180 13.92 25.96 -25.13
C ASP A 180 12.84 24.87 -25.36
N ASP A 181 11.65 25.29 -25.78
CA ASP A 181 10.44 24.47 -25.95
C ASP A 181 10.59 23.22 -26.84
N LEU A 182 11.56 23.22 -27.77
CA LEU A 182 11.71 22.17 -28.80
C LEU A 182 12.49 20.92 -28.35
N LEU A 183 13.15 20.96 -27.19
CA LEU A 183 14.01 19.86 -26.70
C LEU A 183 13.36 19.04 -25.58
N MET A 184 12.13 19.39 -25.18
CA MET A 184 11.41 18.87 -24.00
C MET A 184 11.03 17.38 -24.08
N GLN A 185 11.00 16.81 -25.28
CA GLN A 185 10.44 15.48 -25.53
C GLN A 185 11.32 14.32 -25.01
N HIS A 186 12.64 14.48 -24.97
CA HIS A 186 13.55 13.51 -24.34
C HIS A 186 13.82 13.78 -22.84
N GLN A 187 13.18 14.80 -22.26
CA GLN A 187 13.65 15.41 -21.01
C GLN A 187 12.83 15.12 -19.76
N CYS A 188 11.63 14.54 -19.88
CA CYS A 188 10.83 14.24 -18.68
C CYS A 188 11.45 13.11 -17.85
N GLU A 189 11.99 12.05 -18.46
CA GLU A 189 12.73 11.02 -17.71
C GLU A 189 13.97 11.61 -17.03
N ASP A 190 14.73 12.45 -17.73
CA ASP A 190 15.89 13.14 -17.17
C ASP A 190 15.49 14.13 -16.06
N TYR A 191 14.35 14.80 -16.20
CA TYR A 191 13.76 15.66 -15.18
C TYR A 191 13.43 14.85 -13.93
N LEU A 192 12.74 13.72 -14.06
CA LEU A 192 12.42 12.82 -12.94
C LEU A 192 13.69 12.30 -12.25
N ARG A 193 14.73 11.93 -13.00
CA ARG A 193 16.03 11.52 -12.45
C ARG A 193 16.77 12.67 -11.74
N ARG A 194 16.61 13.91 -12.19
CA ARG A 194 17.13 15.10 -11.49
C ARG A 194 16.34 15.38 -10.23
N PHE A 195 15.01 15.27 -10.30
CA PHE A 195 14.11 15.45 -9.17
C PHE A 195 14.42 14.43 -8.07
N GLN A 196 14.57 13.15 -8.41
CA GLN A 196 15.00 12.11 -7.47
C GLN A 196 16.29 12.46 -6.74
N ARG A 197 17.31 12.95 -7.46
CA ARG A 197 18.59 13.36 -6.87
C ARG A 197 18.44 14.56 -5.93
N GLU A 198 17.59 15.52 -6.27
CA GLU A 198 17.34 16.68 -5.40
C GLU A 198 16.58 16.26 -4.13
N ILE A 199 15.57 15.39 -4.25
CA ILE A 199 14.88 14.80 -3.09
C ILE A 199 15.86 14.00 -2.21
N GLU A 200 16.74 13.20 -2.79
CA GLU A 200 17.78 12.47 -2.06
C GLU A 200 18.73 13.41 -1.33
N ARG A 201 19.09 14.54 -1.95
CA ARG A 201 19.91 15.58 -1.32
C ARG A 201 19.19 16.19 -0.12
N HIS A 202 17.90 16.50 -0.22
CA HIS A 202 17.11 17.02 0.90
C HIS A 202 16.93 15.97 2.02
N LEU A 203 16.67 14.70 1.68
CA LEU A 203 16.58 13.60 2.64
C LEU A 203 17.90 13.38 3.39
N ALA A 204 19.04 13.50 2.70
CA ALA A 204 20.37 13.43 3.29
C ALA A 204 20.69 14.66 4.15
N TRP A 205 20.32 15.86 3.68
CA TRP A 205 20.47 17.10 4.45
C TRP A 205 19.68 17.05 5.76
N GLN A 206 18.42 16.60 5.72
CA GLN A 206 17.60 16.38 6.92
C GLN A 206 18.29 15.42 7.89
N ALA A 207 18.86 14.33 7.40
CA ALA A 207 19.60 13.38 8.24
C ALA A 207 20.83 14.02 8.93
N THR A 208 21.47 15.01 8.30
CA THR A 208 22.62 15.73 8.90
C THR A 208 22.23 16.86 9.85
N GLN A 209 21.10 17.54 9.62
CA GLN A 209 20.66 18.70 10.43
C GLN A 209 20.18 18.32 11.83
N HIS A 210 19.56 17.14 11.98
CA HIS A 210 19.06 16.65 13.26
C HIS A 210 20.16 16.07 14.19
N GLY A 211 21.44 16.27 13.85
CA GLY A 211 22.57 15.85 14.68
C GLY A 211 22.69 14.32 14.80
N GLU A 212 23.10 13.84 15.97
CA GLU A 212 23.22 12.40 16.27
C GLU A 212 21.86 11.72 16.48
N THR A 213 20.79 12.49 16.72
CA THR A 213 19.44 11.94 16.96
C THR A 213 18.71 11.70 15.64
N PRO A 214 18.41 10.44 15.29
CA PRO A 214 17.70 10.15 14.06
C PRO A 214 16.26 10.69 14.12
N ILE A 215 15.76 11.26 13.01
CA ILE A 215 14.42 11.88 12.89
C ILE A 215 13.28 10.98 13.38
N LEU A 216 13.47 9.66 13.26
CA LEU A 216 12.48 8.65 13.59
C LEU A 216 12.77 7.94 14.93
N GLN A 217 13.59 8.54 15.80
CA GLN A 217 13.91 7.98 17.10
C GLN A 217 12.67 7.82 18.00
N ASP A 218 11.78 8.80 17.94
CA ASP A 218 10.60 8.92 18.80
C ASP A 218 9.32 8.41 18.12
N VAL A 219 9.42 7.63 17.02
CA VAL A 219 8.23 7.17 16.27
C VAL A 219 7.25 6.44 17.18
N ARG A 220 7.75 5.66 18.13
CA ARG A 220 6.93 4.92 19.10
C ARG A 220 6.16 5.83 20.07
N ASP A 221 6.58 7.09 20.21
CA ASP A 221 5.96 8.06 21.12
C ASP A 221 4.95 8.94 20.39
N TYR A 222 4.80 8.82 19.07
CA TYR A 222 3.76 9.50 18.28
C TYR A 222 2.37 8.91 18.48
N ILE A 223 2.17 8.11 19.54
CA ILE A 223 0.88 7.53 19.90
C ILE A 223 -0.08 8.68 20.21
N ASP A 224 -1.16 8.73 19.46
CA ASP A 224 -2.25 9.65 19.65
C ASP A 224 -2.78 9.52 21.10
N ILE A 225 -2.69 10.61 21.87
CA ILE A 225 -3.20 10.68 23.25
C ILE A 225 -4.73 10.44 23.26
N SER A 226 -5.39 10.49 22.10
CA SER A 226 -6.76 10.04 21.93
C SER A 226 -6.82 8.52 21.69
N GLY A 227 -6.89 7.76 22.80
CA GLY A 227 -6.93 6.29 22.83
C GLY A 227 -7.99 5.59 21.95
N PRO A 228 -7.99 4.24 21.95
CA PRO A 228 -8.44 3.40 20.82
C PRO A 228 -9.96 3.29 20.58
N MET A 229 -10.79 4.28 20.94
CA MET A 229 -12.25 4.09 20.87
C MET A 229 -13.11 5.35 20.66
N GLN A 230 -12.56 6.43 20.12
CA GLN A 230 -13.37 7.61 19.72
C GLN A 230 -13.22 8.00 18.23
N LEU A 231 -12.56 7.17 17.43
CA LEU A 231 -12.29 7.42 16.00
C LEU A 231 -13.49 7.17 15.06
N LEU A 232 -14.67 6.85 15.58
CA LEU A 232 -15.87 6.66 14.76
C LEU A 232 -16.80 7.88 14.72
N GLU A 233 -16.58 8.92 15.53
CA GLU A 233 -17.49 10.08 15.58
C GLU A 233 -16.82 11.46 15.56
N LYS A 234 -15.49 11.54 15.67
CA LYS A 234 -14.80 12.84 15.61
C LYS A 234 -14.45 13.19 14.17
N THR A 235 -14.88 14.36 13.72
CA THR A 235 -14.52 14.92 12.42
C THR A 235 -13.00 15.10 12.35
N PRO A 236 -12.38 14.92 11.16
CA PRO A 236 -10.92 15.06 10.98
C PRO A 236 -10.35 16.38 11.53
N SER A 237 -11.16 17.43 11.57
CA SER A 237 -10.83 18.75 12.07
C SER A 237 -10.60 18.83 13.59
N GLU A 238 -11.21 17.95 14.40
CA GLU A 238 -11.06 17.99 15.87
C GLU A 238 -9.77 17.31 16.38
N LEU A 239 -9.17 16.41 15.58
CA LEU A 239 -7.91 15.73 15.91
C LEU A 239 -6.67 16.62 15.70
N LEU A 240 -6.80 17.71 14.94
CA LEU A 240 -5.67 18.59 14.56
C LEU A 240 -5.31 19.66 15.61
N LEU A 241 -6.13 19.84 16.66
CA LEU A 241 -6.01 20.95 17.61
C LEU A 241 -5.12 20.69 18.84
N SER A 242 -4.57 19.48 19.02
CA SER A 242 -3.52 19.26 20.02
C SER A 242 -2.16 19.62 19.43
N SER A 243 -1.36 20.45 20.13
CA SER A 243 -0.01 20.86 19.72
C SER A 243 0.78 19.67 19.17
N THR A 244 0.99 19.62 17.86
CA THR A 244 1.70 18.52 17.23
C THR A 244 3.14 18.52 17.79
N PRO A 245 3.66 17.40 18.29
CA PRO A 245 5.04 17.36 18.75
C PRO A 245 5.96 17.77 17.57
N PRO A 246 6.97 18.62 17.80
CA PRO A 246 7.80 19.17 16.73
C PRO A 246 8.46 18.08 15.87
N ASN A 247 8.79 16.93 16.48
CA ASN A 247 9.40 15.79 15.80
C ASN A 247 8.43 15.08 14.82
N LEU A 248 7.11 15.11 15.09
CA LEU A 248 6.12 14.51 14.19
C LEU A 248 5.98 15.34 12.90
N ALA A 249 6.01 16.67 12.96
CA ALA A 249 5.97 17.50 11.75
C ALA A 249 7.17 17.23 10.83
N VAL A 250 8.37 17.07 11.41
CA VAL A 250 9.59 16.69 10.67
C VAL A 250 9.45 15.29 10.08
N ALA A 251 8.91 14.32 10.82
CA ALA A 251 8.68 12.96 10.33
C ALA A 251 7.65 12.91 9.18
N VAL A 252 6.58 13.71 9.26
CA VAL A 252 5.59 13.89 8.18
C VAL A 252 6.24 14.48 6.93
N ARG A 253 7.07 15.53 7.09
CA ARG A 253 7.83 16.12 5.99
C ARG A 253 8.75 15.10 5.33
N ARG A 254 9.48 14.33 6.14
CA ARG A 254 10.33 13.25 5.66
C ARG A 254 9.54 12.20 4.88
N TYR A 255 8.36 11.81 5.37
CA TYR A 255 7.50 10.87 4.67
C TYR A 255 6.97 11.41 3.34
N ARG A 256 6.57 12.69 3.26
CA ARG A 256 6.18 13.36 2.00
C ARG A 256 7.29 13.39 0.96
N LEU A 257 8.54 13.62 1.37
CA LEU A 257 9.70 13.50 0.48
C LEU A 257 9.88 12.06 -0.04
N LEU A 258 9.73 11.06 0.83
CA LEU A 258 9.78 9.65 0.42
C LEU A 258 8.63 9.28 -0.54
N LEU A 259 7.44 9.84 -0.32
CA LEU A 259 6.27 9.70 -1.21
C LEU A 259 6.56 10.27 -2.60
N ALA A 260 7.05 11.51 -2.69
CA ALA A 260 7.40 12.12 -3.97
C ALA A 260 8.54 11.37 -4.69
N GLN A 261 9.54 10.90 -3.94
CA GLN A 261 10.60 10.05 -4.50
C GLN A 261 10.02 8.75 -5.07
N ALA A 262 9.13 8.07 -4.34
CA ALA A 262 8.48 6.85 -4.81
C ALA A 262 7.57 7.11 -6.02
N ALA A 263 6.81 8.21 -6.03
CA ALA A 263 5.94 8.59 -7.13
C ALA A 263 6.74 8.82 -8.42
N SER A 264 7.86 9.55 -8.33
CA SER A 264 8.76 9.74 -9.48
C SER A 264 9.34 8.42 -10.00
N GLN A 265 9.64 7.46 -9.11
CA GLN A 265 10.14 6.14 -9.51
C GLN A 265 9.06 5.32 -10.19
N VAL A 266 7.84 5.30 -9.64
CA VAL A 266 6.69 4.59 -10.24
C VAL A 266 6.35 5.17 -11.61
N LEU A 267 6.41 6.50 -11.76
CA LEU A 267 6.23 7.17 -13.04
C LEU A 267 7.30 6.77 -14.07
N LEU A 268 8.57 6.68 -13.66
CA LEU A 268 9.67 6.18 -14.52
C LEU A 268 9.48 4.71 -14.91
N ASP A 269 9.12 3.85 -13.95
CA ASP A 269 8.95 2.42 -14.17
C ASP A 269 7.78 2.12 -15.12
N ASN A 270 6.73 2.96 -15.07
CA ASN A 270 5.53 2.83 -15.90
C ASN A 270 5.51 3.81 -17.08
N TRP A 271 6.61 4.50 -17.37
CA TRP A 271 6.66 5.59 -18.36
C TRP A 271 6.12 5.15 -19.71
N LYS A 272 6.55 3.98 -20.20
CA LYS A 272 6.08 3.41 -21.47
C LYS A 272 4.59 3.09 -21.46
N SER A 273 4.07 2.55 -20.35
CA SER A 273 2.65 2.23 -20.23
C SER A 273 1.80 3.50 -20.27
N ILE A 274 2.25 4.53 -19.55
CA ILE A 274 1.55 5.82 -19.45
C ILE A 274 1.71 6.63 -20.75
N THR A 275 2.79 6.43 -21.51
CA THR A 275 3.04 7.12 -22.80
C THR A 275 2.42 6.44 -24.03
N THR A 276 1.92 5.20 -23.89
CA THR A 276 1.32 4.45 -25.00
C THR A 276 -0.19 4.71 -25.05
N VAL A 277 -0.72 5.07 -26.23
CA VAL A 277 -2.17 5.27 -26.43
C VAL A 277 -2.86 3.90 -26.35
N SER A 278 -3.98 3.81 -25.61
CA SER A 278 -4.68 2.55 -25.45
C SER A 278 -5.30 2.10 -26.79
N SER A 279 -5.46 0.79 -26.99
CA SER A 279 -6.14 0.27 -28.19
C SER A 279 -7.56 0.79 -28.31
N HIS A 280 -8.24 1.00 -27.17
CA HIS A 280 -9.60 1.49 -27.17
C HIS A 280 -9.70 2.97 -27.56
N ASP A 281 -8.72 3.81 -27.21
CA ASP A 281 -8.72 5.20 -27.67
C ASP A 281 -8.44 5.27 -29.18
N ILE A 282 -7.58 4.39 -29.69
CA ILE A 282 -7.38 4.22 -31.14
C ILE A 282 -8.70 3.83 -31.82
N ASP A 283 -9.43 2.87 -31.25
CA ASP A 283 -10.73 2.45 -31.78
C ASP A 283 -11.75 3.60 -31.73
N ARG A 284 -11.84 4.35 -30.62
CA ARG A 284 -12.75 5.51 -30.49
C ARG A 284 -12.42 6.60 -31.49
N ALA A 285 -11.16 6.97 -31.60
CA ALA A 285 -10.76 8.02 -32.53
C ALA A 285 -11.04 7.62 -33.98
N ALA A 286 -10.81 6.35 -34.34
CA ALA A 286 -11.17 5.81 -35.64
C ALA A 286 -12.68 5.88 -35.91
N VAL A 287 -13.50 5.60 -34.89
CA VAL A 287 -14.97 5.68 -34.96
C VAL A 287 -15.46 7.11 -35.13
N ASP A 288 -14.92 8.03 -34.34
CA ASP A 288 -15.34 9.43 -34.31
C ASP A 288 -14.73 10.24 -35.48
N GLY A 289 -13.87 9.62 -36.30
CA GLY A 289 -13.16 10.27 -37.40
C GLY A 289 -12.13 11.29 -36.92
N ILE A 290 -11.68 11.16 -35.67
CA ILE A 290 -10.67 12.01 -35.04
C ILE A 290 -9.29 11.48 -35.40
N THR A 291 -8.42 12.35 -35.90
CA THR A 291 -7.01 11.99 -36.08
C THR A 291 -6.33 12.12 -34.73
N LEU A 292 -5.93 10.99 -34.13
CA LEU A 292 -5.04 11.02 -32.97
C LEU A 292 -3.69 11.60 -33.41
N GLU A 293 -3.16 12.53 -32.63
CA GLU A 293 -1.78 12.96 -32.80
C GLU A 293 -0.87 11.73 -32.66
N ALA A 294 0.18 11.67 -33.50
CA ALA A 294 1.09 10.53 -33.50
C ALA A 294 1.62 10.33 -32.09
N GLN A 295 1.54 9.10 -31.55
CA GLN A 295 1.91 8.75 -30.17
C GLN A 295 2.98 9.67 -29.60
N ASP A 296 2.56 10.66 -28.82
CA ASP A 296 3.50 11.51 -28.14
C ASP A 296 4.22 10.61 -27.14
N ALA A 297 5.51 10.39 -27.37
CA ALA A 297 6.39 9.65 -26.45
C ALA A 297 6.61 10.41 -25.12
N THR A 298 5.77 11.40 -24.83
CA THR A 298 6.01 12.50 -23.92
C THR A 298 4.77 12.88 -23.17
N LEU A 299 4.94 13.30 -21.92
CA LEU A 299 3.87 13.83 -21.08
C LEU A 299 4.09 15.33 -20.90
N PRO A 300 3.03 16.15 -20.79
CA PRO A 300 3.17 17.57 -20.47
C PRO A 300 3.88 17.72 -19.12
N LEU A 301 4.96 18.51 -19.09
CA LEU A 301 5.75 18.71 -17.87
C LEU A 301 4.89 19.27 -16.73
N ALA A 302 3.96 20.18 -17.04
CA ALA A 302 3.03 20.74 -16.05
C ALA A 302 2.19 19.65 -15.34
N LYS A 303 1.75 18.60 -16.04
CA LYS A 303 1.02 17.47 -15.44
C LYS A 303 1.92 16.62 -14.56
N VAL A 304 3.18 16.41 -14.98
CA VAL A 304 4.19 15.71 -14.17
C VAL A 304 4.49 16.49 -12.89
N GLU A 305 4.62 17.81 -12.97
CA GLU A 305 4.84 18.67 -11.80
C GLU A 305 3.64 18.67 -10.86
N ALA A 306 2.43 18.80 -11.38
CA ALA A 306 1.20 18.69 -10.59
C ALA A 306 1.11 17.34 -9.86
N LEU A 307 1.52 16.25 -10.52
CA LEU A 307 1.62 14.95 -9.87
C LEU A 307 2.62 14.96 -8.71
N LEU A 308 3.86 15.43 -8.93
CA LEU A 308 4.87 15.46 -7.87
C LEU A 308 4.44 16.36 -6.70
N ASP A 309 3.83 17.51 -7.00
CA ASP A 309 3.26 18.42 -6.00
C ASP A 309 2.14 17.76 -5.19
N SER A 310 1.30 16.92 -5.81
CA SER A 310 0.26 16.17 -5.08
C SER A 310 0.82 15.22 -4.02
N TYR A 311 2.03 14.68 -4.24
CA TYR A 311 2.71 13.83 -3.25
C TYR A 311 3.53 14.62 -2.22
N LEU A 312 4.03 15.80 -2.59
CA LEU A 312 4.72 16.70 -1.66
C LEU A 312 3.74 17.42 -0.73
N LEU A 313 2.69 18.02 -1.27
CA LEU A 313 1.81 18.97 -0.57
C LEU A 313 0.36 18.50 -0.47
N GLY A 314 -0.07 17.63 -1.37
CA GLY A 314 -1.43 17.13 -1.43
C GLY A 314 -1.78 16.07 -0.38
N ASN A 315 -3.01 15.59 -0.47
CA ASN A 315 -3.61 14.54 0.34
C ASN A 315 -3.85 13.28 -0.51
N ALA A 316 -4.44 12.21 0.03
CA ALA A 316 -4.69 10.99 -0.74
C ALA A 316 -5.58 11.25 -1.97
N ALA A 317 -6.56 12.15 -1.80
CA ALA A 317 -7.51 12.52 -2.82
C ALA A 317 -6.85 13.21 -4.04
N THR A 318 -6.05 14.25 -3.80
CA THR A 318 -5.41 15.00 -4.88
C THR A 318 -4.37 14.18 -5.65
N ARG A 319 -3.80 13.14 -5.04
CA ARG A 319 -2.90 12.20 -5.74
C ARG A 319 -3.66 11.38 -6.79
N VAL A 320 -4.85 10.90 -6.48
CA VAL A 320 -5.71 10.18 -7.44
C VAL A 320 -6.10 11.10 -8.58
N GLU A 321 -6.45 12.35 -8.27
CA GLU A 321 -6.84 13.36 -9.27
C GLU A 321 -5.68 13.73 -10.19
N ALA A 322 -4.47 13.88 -9.65
CA ALA A 322 -3.29 14.16 -10.45
C ALA A 322 -2.90 12.97 -11.34
N TRP A 323 -3.05 11.73 -10.87
CA TRP A 323 -2.89 10.55 -11.73
C TRP A 323 -3.99 10.46 -12.80
N TRP A 324 -5.22 10.82 -12.45
CA TRP A 324 -6.33 10.87 -13.40
C TRP A 324 -6.03 11.83 -14.53
N ASP A 325 -5.63 13.06 -14.23
CA ASP A 325 -5.25 14.06 -15.23
C ASP A 325 -4.03 13.59 -16.04
N LEU A 326 -3.05 12.93 -15.42
CA LEU A 326 -1.88 12.44 -16.16
C LEU A 326 -2.22 11.30 -17.14
N VAL A 327 -3.15 10.41 -16.79
CA VAL A 327 -3.58 9.28 -17.61
C VAL A 327 -4.60 9.70 -18.67
N ASP A 328 -5.40 10.75 -18.41
CA ASP A 328 -6.33 11.36 -19.37
C ASP A 328 -5.56 12.08 -20.49
N ARG A 329 -5.39 11.33 -21.58
CA ARG A 329 -4.57 11.72 -22.75
C ARG A 329 -5.31 12.55 -23.77
N ASP A 330 -6.59 12.25 -23.97
CA ASP A 330 -7.46 13.01 -24.87
C ASP A 330 -8.05 14.25 -24.20
N HIS A 331 -7.76 14.47 -22.91
CA HIS A 331 -8.15 15.65 -22.14
C HIS A 331 -9.67 15.87 -22.10
N ASP A 332 -10.43 14.77 -22.20
CA ASP A 332 -11.88 14.82 -22.16
C ASP A 332 -12.42 14.70 -20.72
N GLY A 333 -11.54 14.44 -19.75
CA GLY A 333 -11.88 14.22 -18.34
C GLY A 333 -12.45 12.84 -18.05
N LEU A 334 -12.43 11.93 -19.03
CA LEU A 334 -13.13 10.67 -19.01
C LEU A 334 -12.16 9.50 -19.22
N LEU A 335 -12.22 8.50 -18.34
CA LEU A 335 -11.39 7.31 -18.43
C LEU A 335 -12.20 6.06 -18.69
N GLN A 336 -11.56 5.07 -19.30
CA GLN A 336 -12.09 3.72 -19.44
C GLN A 336 -11.80 2.87 -18.20
N GLU A 337 -12.43 1.69 -18.08
CA GLU A 337 -12.21 0.80 -16.93
C GLU A 337 -10.73 0.48 -16.71
N SER A 338 -9.98 0.15 -17.78
CA SER A 338 -8.56 -0.18 -17.70
C SER A 338 -7.69 1.00 -17.26
N GLU A 339 -8.02 2.20 -17.70
CA GLU A 339 -7.30 3.43 -17.37
C GLU A 339 -7.57 3.86 -15.93
N MET A 340 -8.85 3.83 -15.52
CA MET A 340 -9.27 4.04 -14.14
C MET A 340 -8.59 3.04 -13.18
N ASN A 341 -8.51 1.76 -13.58
CA ASN A 341 -7.79 0.74 -12.82
C ASN A 341 -6.30 1.10 -12.69
N SER A 342 -5.68 1.52 -13.80
CA SER A 342 -4.27 1.93 -13.82
C SER A 342 -4.02 3.13 -12.92
N VAL A 343 -4.90 4.14 -12.94
CA VAL A 343 -4.83 5.32 -12.05
C VAL A 343 -4.79 4.89 -10.58
N CYS A 344 -5.68 4.00 -10.17
CA CYS A 344 -5.74 3.55 -8.78
C CYS A 344 -4.49 2.73 -8.38
N GLU A 345 -4.00 1.86 -9.27
CA GLU A 345 -2.77 1.10 -9.04
C GLU A 345 -1.54 2.04 -8.92
N LEU A 346 -1.43 3.00 -9.83
CA LEU A 346 -0.37 4.01 -9.84
C LEU A 346 -0.44 4.96 -8.64
N ALA A 347 -1.63 5.24 -8.11
CA ALA A 347 -1.80 6.05 -6.90
C ALA A 347 -1.36 5.29 -5.63
N VAL A 348 -1.66 3.99 -5.54
CA VAL A 348 -1.40 3.13 -4.38
C VAL A 348 0.08 2.70 -4.27
N GLN A 349 0.73 2.42 -5.40
CA GLN A 349 2.08 1.85 -5.42
C GLN A 349 3.15 2.76 -4.76
N PRO A 350 3.21 4.09 -4.99
CA PRO A 350 4.16 4.99 -4.35
C PRO A 350 4.05 4.98 -2.82
N VAL A 351 2.82 4.89 -2.30
CA VAL A 351 2.55 4.87 -0.86
C VAL A 351 3.17 3.64 -0.21
N GLY A 352 2.97 2.46 -0.79
CA GLY A 352 3.58 1.22 -0.30
C GLY A 352 5.12 1.25 -0.31
N GLN A 353 5.71 1.81 -1.36
CA GLN A 353 7.18 1.96 -1.47
C GLN A 353 7.74 2.96 -0.45
N ALA A 354 7.07 4.10 -0.26
CA ALA A 354 7.47 5.13 0.70
C ALA A 354 7.38 4.61 2.14
N LEU A 355 6.28 3.93 2.50
CA LEU A 355 6.13 3.31 3.82
C LEU A 355 7.19 2.23 4.08
N GLN A 356 7.56 1.45 3.06
CA GLN A 356 8.61 0.44 3.20
C GLN A 356 9.96 1.10 3.54
N LYS A 357 10.29 2.23 2.92
CA LYS A 357 11.49 3.01 3.25
C LYS A 357 11.39 3.64 4.64
N LEU A 358 10.27 4.27 4.96
CA LEU A 358 10.03 4.89 6.27
C LEU A 358 10.16 3.87 7.40
N LEU A 359 9.61 2.67 7.23
CA LEU A 359 9.75 1.58 8.18
C LEU A 359 11.21 1.14 8.35
N GLN A 360 11.97 1.03 7.25
CA GLN A 360 13.39 0.68 7.33
C GLN A 360 14.18 1.73 8.09
N GLU A 361 13.91 3.01 7.85
CA GLU A 361 14.54 4.12 8.56
C GLU A 361 14.16 4.14 10.05
N ALA A 362 12.89 3.90 10.39
CA ALA A 362 12.44 3.82 11.78
C ALA A 362 13.09 2.65 12.52
N LEU A 363 13.22 1.49 11.88
CA LEU A 363 13.92 0.32 12.44
C LEU A 363 15.42 0.55 12.62
N GLN A 364 16.04 1.41 11.80
CA GLN A 364 17.44 1.81 11.92
C GLN A 364 17.64 2.85 13.03
N ALA A 365 16.69 3.78 13.16
CA ALA A 365 16.69 4.82 14.18
C ALA A 365 16.52 4.26 15.60
N HIS A 366 15.70 3.21 15.76
CA HIS A 366 15.39 2.64 17.07
C HIS A 366 15.51 1.10 17.07
N PRO A 367 16.49 0.51 17.78
CA PRO A 367 16.63 -0.94 17.87
C PRO A 367 15.41 -1.58 18.55
N MET A 368 14.84 -2.63 17.95
CA MET A 368 13.54 -3.16 18.40
C MET A 368 13.50 -3.64 19.86
N THR A 369 14.62 -4.12 20.40
CA THR A 369 14.69 -4.77 21.72
C THR A 369 15.16 -3.88 22.87
N LEU A 370 15.57 -2.64 22.61
CA LEU A 370 15.87 -1.73 23.72
C LEU A 370 14.55 -1.21 24.31
N PRO A 371 14.31 -1.41 25.61
CA PRO A 371 13.22 -0.72 26.28
C PRO A 371 13.43 0.79 26.14
N PRO A 372 12.36 1.61 26.20
CA PRO A 372 12.48 3.06 26.30
C PRO A 372 13.18 3.39 27.62
N SER A 373 14.51 3.39 27.60
CA SER A 373 15.34 3.83 28.70
C SER A 373 15.35 5.35 28.63
N ALA A 374 14.80 5.99 29.65
CA ALA A 374 14.64 7.43 29.75
C ALA A 374 15.96 8.23 29.75
N ASP A 375 17.14 7.59 29.64
CA ASP A 375 18.45 8.24 29.74
C ASP A 375 19.53 7.58 28.85
N ALA A 376 19.17 6.93 27.74
CA ALA A 376 20.13 6.23 26.89
C ALA A 376 20.97 7.17 25.97
N THR A 377 21.68 8.12 26.56
CA THR A 377 22.73 8.90 25.87
C THR A 377 24.00 8.07 25.60
N VAL A 378 24.09 6.86 26.16
CA VAL A 378 25.22 5.95 25.95
C VAL A 378 24.74 4.66 25.28
N PRO A 379 25.16 4.36 24.03
CA PRO A 379 24.86 3.09 23.40
C PRO A 379 25.52 1.96 24.21
N VAL A 380 24.70 1.17 24.90
CA VAL A 380 25.18 -0.01 25.63
C VAL A 380 25.77 -0.97 24.58
N PRO A 381 27.05 -1.40 24.70
CA PRO A 381 27.66 -2.30 23.75
C PRO A 381 26.85 -3.60 23.63
N SER A 382 26.11 -3.76 22.53
CA SER A 382 25.32 -4.96 22.30
C SER A 382 26.24 -6.11 21.89
N GLY A 383 26.20 -7.19 22.67
CA GLY A 383 26.92 -8.42 22.35
C GLY A 383 26.54 -8.92 20.94
N TRP A 384 27.46 -9.60 20.25
CA TRP A 384 27.23 -10.09 18.88
C TRP A 384 25.95 -10.93 18.73
N ARG A 385 25.53 -11.64 19.79
CA ARG A 385 24.29 -12.41 19.83
C ARG A 385 23.06 -11.51 19.77
N GLN A 386 23.08 -10.39 20.48
CA GLN A 386 21.99 -9.43 20.50
C GLN A 386 21.86 -8.76 19.13
N ARG A 387 22.97 -8.28 18.55
CA ARG A 387 23.00 -7.72 17.18
C ARG A 387 22.42 -8.67 16.13
N ARG A 388 22.74 -9.98 16.24
CA ARG A 388 22.16 -11.00 15.33
C ARG A 388 20.65 -11.20 15.55
N ARG A 389 20.18 -11.16 16.80
CA ARG A 389 18.75 -11.26 17.11
C ARG A 389 17.98 -10.04 16.58
N GLU A 390 18.51 -8.85 16.80
CA GLU A 390 17.96 -7.58 16.29
C GLU A 390 17.91 -7.57 14.77
N ALA A 391 19.02 -7.88 14.08
CA ALA A 391 19.05 -7.95 12.62
C ALA A 391 18.09 -9.00 12.06
N LYS A 392 17.91 -10.15 12.74
CA LYS A 392 16.93 -11.17 12.35
C LYS A 392 15.51 -10.64 12.52
N ALA A 393 15.21 -9.99 13.64
CA ALA A 393 13.91 -9.41 13.90
C ALA A 393 13.58 -8.31 12.88
N GLN A 394 14.50 -7.38 12.60
CA GLN A 394 14.32 -6.32 11.60
C GLN A 394 14.02 -6.92 10.22
N ARG A 395 14.80 -7.91 9.77
CA ARG A 395 14.54 -8.61 8.51
C ARG A 395 13.18 -9.28 8.47
N GLN A 396 12.76 -9.89 9.57
CA GLN A 396 11.43 -10.51 9.67
C GLN A 396 10.33 -9.45 9.56
N PHE A 397 10.50 -8.32 10.25
CA PHE A 397 9.55 -7.20 10.25
C PHE A 397 9.41 -6.58 8.85
N THR A 398 10.54 -6.25 8.20
CA THR A 398 10.55 -5.73 6.82
C THR A 398 9.96 -6.73 5.82
N LYS A 399 10.26 -8.02 5.97
CA LYS A 399 9.70 -9.06 5.09
C LYS A 399 8.19 -9.19 5.26
N MET A 400 7.70 -9.08 6.50
CA MET A 400 6.28 -9.13 6.79
C MET A 400 5.57 -7.91 6.19
N PHE A 401 6.09 -6.70 6.42
CA PHE A 401 5.52 -5.49 5.82
C PHE A 401 5.50 -5.55 4.29
N ALA A 402 6.60 -5.98 3.66
CA ALA A 402 6.64 -6.13 2.20
C ALA A 402 5.60 -7.14 1.67
N LYS A 403 5.33 -8.20 2.43
CA LYS A 403 4.26 -9.15 2.11
C LYS A 403 2.88 -8.50 2.27
N THR A 404 2.66 -7.77 3.35
CA THR A 404 1.41 -7.01 3.58
C THR A 404 1.19 -6.00 2.46
N ALA A 405 2.20 -5.21 2.11
CA ALA A 405 2.12 -4.20 1.06
C ALA A 405 1.77 -4.81 -0.32
N LYS A 406 2.28 -6.01 -0.61
CA LYS A 406 1.93 -6.73 -1.83
C LYS A 406 0.49 -7.24 -1.82
N ASN A 407 0.07 -7.84 -0.71
CA ASN A 407 -1.16 -8.62 -0.66
C ASN A 407 -2.38 -7.79 -0.25
N HIS A 408 -2.22 -6.68 0.46
CA HIS A 408 -3.35 -5.98 1.07
C HIS A 408 -4.34 -5.46 0.02
N PHE A 409 -3.90 -4.63 -0.92
CA PHE A 409 -4.79 -4.11 -1.96
C PHE A 409 -5.19 -5.17 -2.99
N GLN A 410 -4.30 -6.13 -3.28
CA GLN A 410 -4.55 -7.16 -4.30
C GLN A 410 -5.50 -8.26 -3.81
N ASP A 411 -5.21 -8.84 -2.64
CA ASP A 411 -5.89 -10.05 -2.14
C ASP A 411 -6.90 -9.74 -1.03
N GLU A 412 -6.62 -8.80 -0.12
CA GLU A 412 -7.47 -8.58 1.06
C GLU A 412 -8.60 -7.58 0.78
N VAL A 413 -8.26 -6.51 0.07
CA VAL A 413 -9.19 -5.46 -0.34
C VAL A 413 -9.85 -5.81 -1.68
N GLU A 414 -9.21 -6.66 -2.49
CA GLU A 414 -9.68 -7.04 -3.84
C GLU A 414 -9.91 -5.80 -4.72
N MET A 415 -8.93 -4.90 -4.79
CA MET A 415 -9.05 -3.60 -5.45
C MET A 415 -9.56 -3.72 -6.90
N SER A 416 -9.06 -4.68 -7.68
CA SER A 416 -9.52 -4.89 -9.06
C SER A 416 -11.02 -5.23 -9.15
N HIS A 417 -11.55 -6.02 -8.22
CA HIS A 417 -12.96 -6.34 -8.16
C HIS A 417 -13.79 -5.11 -7.77
N ARG A 418 -13.35 -4.37 -6.74
CA ARG A 418 -14.04 -3.15 -6.28
C ARG A 418 -14.10 -2.07 -7.36
N LEU A 419 -12.99 -1.87 -8.08
CA LEU A 419 -12.94 -0.90 -9.18
C LEU A 419 -13.87 -1.29 -10.32
N ARG A 420 -13.96 -2.59 -10.66
CA ARG A 420 -14.98 -3.08 -11.62
C ARG A 420 -16.40 -2.76 -11.15
N CYS A 421 -16.71 -2.94 -9.87
CA CYS A 421 -18.01 -2.59 -9.31
C CYS A 421 -18.27 -1.08 -9.38
N ILE A 422 -17.28 -0.26 -8.99
CA ILE A 422 -17.38 1.21 -9.08
C ILE A 422 -17.68 1.63 -10.52
N TYR A 423 -16.91 1.11 -11.47
CA TYR A 423 -17.10 1.38 -12.88
C TYR A 423 -18.50 0.95 -13.34
N GLN A 424 -18.98 -0.22 -12.93
CA GLN A 424 -20.32 -0.70 -13.30
C GLN A 424 -21.44 0.18 -12.72
N TRP A 425 -21.31 0.61 -11.45
CA TRP A 425 -22.34 1.38 -10.74
C TRP A 425 -22.33 2.87 -11.05
N ALA A 426 -21.24 3.40 -11.59
CA ALA A 426 -21.20 4.77 -12.05
C ALA A 426 -22.26 5.02 -13.15
N ASN A 427 -22.93 6.16 -13.04
CA ASN A 427 -24.04 6.53 -13.93
C ASN A 427 -23.60 6.74 -15.39
N LYS A 428 -22.35 7.19 -15.61
CA LYS A 428 -21.78 7.49 -16.93
C LYS A 428 -22.75 8.33 -17.77
N THR A 429 -23.24 9.39 -17.13
CA THR A 429 -24.32 10.27 -17.60
C THR A 429 -24.05 10.86 -18.98
N HIS A 430 -22.78 11.13 -19.30
CA HIS A 430 -22.34 11.64 -20.59
C HIS A 430 -22.60 10.68 -21.78
N GLN A 431 -22.86 9.40 -21.51
CA GLN A 431 -23.11 8.37 -22.53
C GLN A 431 -24.42 7.59 -22.28
N ASP A 432 -25.26 8.01 -21.33
CA ASP A 432 -26.48 7.29 -20.91
C ASP A 432 -26.21 5.81 -20.60
N ASN A 433 -25.00 5.47 -20.10
CA ASN A 433 -24.53 4.09 -19.91
C ASN A 433 -24.60 3.20 -21.19
N ALA A 434 -24.70 3.79 -22.38
CA ALA A 434 -24.85 3.05 -23.63
C ALA A 434 -23.50 2.53 -24.16
N ILE A 435 -23.46 1.24 -24.51
CA ILE A 435 -22.34 0.65 -25.23
C ILE A 435 -22.45 1.07 -26.70
N LYS A 436 -21.46 1.78 -27.23
CA LYS A 436 -21.40 2.13 -28.65
C LYS A 436 -20.82 0.95 -29.42
N SER A 437 -21.61 0.33 -30.30
CA SER A 437 -21.13 -0.71 -31.21
C SER A 437 -20.92 -0.14 -32.61
N VAL A 438 -19.72 -0.30 -33.18
CA VAL A 438 -19.42 0.21 -34.53
C VAL A 438 -19.09 -0.93 -35.48
N LEU A 439 -19.71 -0.87 -36.66
CA LEU A 439 -19.50 -1.84 -37.73
C LEU A 439 -18.18 -1.53 -38.45
N VAL A 440 -17.20 -2.42 -38.34
CA VAL A 440 -15.86 -2.20 -38.91
C VAL A 440 -15.71 -2.77 -40.31
N ASP A 441 -16.44 -3.84 -40.64
CA ASP A 441 -16.31 -4.52 -41.93
C ASP A 441 -17.63 -5.16 -42.38
N GLU A 442 -18.11 -4.82 -43.58
CA GLU A 442 -19.02 -5.64 -44.37
C GLU A 442 -18.20 -6.45 -45.38
N ILE A 443 -17.50 -7.48 -44.93
CA ILE A 443 -16.89 -8.44 -45.88
C ILE A 443 -18.05 -9.21 -46.52
N ALA A 444 -18.49 -8.73 -47.68
CA ALA A 444 -19.64 -9.19 -48.45
C ALA A 444 -19.64 -10.71 -48.75
N TRP A 445 -18.49 -11.38 -48.62
CA TRP A 445 -18.33 -12.79 -48.97
C TRP A 445 -18.45 -13.77 -47.79
N THR A 446 -18.41 -13.30 -46.54
CA THR A 446 -18.49 -14.21 -45.37
C THR A 446 -19.75 -14.04 -44.53
N GLY A 447 -20.54 -12.99 -44.77
CA GLY A 447 -21.77 -12.68 -44.03
C GLY A 447 -21.58 -12.38 -42.53
N ARG A 448 -20.33 -12.39 -42.02
CA ARG A 448 -20.01 -12.08 -40.63
C ARG A 448 -19.71 -10.60 -40.49
N LYS A 449 -20.63 -9.87 -39.87
CA LYS A 449 -20.42 -8.49 -39.43
C LYS A 449 -19.44 -8.49 -38.25
N ARG A 450 -18.37 -7.70 -38.34
CA ARG A 450 -17.47 -7.44 -37.21
C ARG A 450 -17.88 -6.12 -36.56
N TYR A 451 -18.14 -6.18 -35.26
CA TYR A 451 -18.43 -5.01 -34.44
C TYR A 451 -17.28 -4.80 -33.46
N VAL A 452 -16.95 -3.52 -33.22
CA VAL A 452 -16.13 -3.11 -32.09
C VAL A 452 -17.07 -2.48 -31.07
N GLU A 453 -17.09 -3.04 -29.87
CA GLU A 453 -17.83 -2.49 -28.73
C GLU A 453 -16.92 -1.53 -27.98
N LEU A 454 -17.36 -0.29 -27.88
CA LEU A 454 -16.69 0.75 -27.11
C LEU A 454 -17.40 0.85 -25.76
N PRO A 455 -16.77 0.40 -24.66
CA PRO A 455 -17.36 0.48 -23.34
C PRO A 455 -17.57 1.95 -22.96
N PRO A 456 -18.49 2.30 -22.06
CA PRO A 456 -18.70 3.69 -21.73
C PRO A 456 -17.51 4.28 -20.95
N LYS A 457 -17.20 5.56 -21.05
CA LYS A 457 -16.17 6.16 -20.17
C LYS A 457 -16.79 6.51 -18.81
N ILE A 458 -15.96 6.84 -17.82
CA ILE A 458 -16.37 7.34 -16.50
C ILE A 458 -15.67 8.67 -16.25
N SER A 459 -16.37 9.66 -15.71
CA SER A 459 -15.77 10.93 -15.30
C SER A 459 -15.20 10.85 -13.89
N LEU A 460 -14.20 11.69 -13.58
CA LEU A 460 -13.64 11.77 -12.23
C LEU A 460 -14.70 12.03 -11.14
N PRO A 461 -15.67 12.97 -11.28
CA PRO A 461 -16.70 13.18 -10.28
C PRO A 461 -17.60 11.96 -10.05
N GLU A 462 -18.00 11.26 -11.12
CA GLU A 462 -18.80 10.03 -11.01
C GLU A 462 -18.02 8.91 -10.34
N PHE A 463 -16.74 8.76 -10.67
CA PHE A 463 -15.85 7.84 -9.97
C PHE A 463 -15.78 8.14 -8.47
N ARG A 464 -15.58 9.42 -8.12
CA ARG A 464 -15.44 9.85 -6.72
C ARG A 464 -16.70 9.63 -5.90
N GLU A 465 -17.88 9.91 -6.46
CA GLU A 465 -19.16 9.69 -5.80
C GLU A 465 -19.31 8.23 -5.36
N VAL A 466 -19.09 7.29 -6.28
CA VAL A 466 -19.22 5.86 -6.01
C VAL A 466 -18.06 5.38 -5.12
N GLN A 467 -16.84 5.86 -5.35
CA GLN A 467 -15.65 5.51 -4.54
C GLN A 467 -15.79 5.92 -3.08
N GLN A 468 -16.38 7.07 -2.77
CA GLN A 468 -16.58 7.52 -1.38
C GLN A 468 -17.58 6.65 -0.62
N GLU A 469 -18.63 6.18 -1.28
CA GLU A 469 -19.62 5.29 -0.66
C GLU A 469 -19.05 3.88 -0.42
N HIS A 470 -18.22 3.42 -1.35
CA HIS A 470 -17.94 1.98 -1.49
C HIS A 470 -16.48 1.57 -1.34
N PHE A 471 -15.55 2.50 -1.53
CA PHE A 471 -14.12 2.22 -1.57
C PHE A 471 -13.29 3.33 -0.94
N THR A 472 -13.63 3.66 0.30
CA THR A 472 -12.93 4.64 1.15
C THR A 472 -11.45 4.32 1.42
N HIS A 473 -11.01 3.09 1.14
CA HIS A 473 -9.63 2.66 1.34
C HIS A 473 -8.64 3.47 0.48
N LEU A 474 -9.07 3.98 -0.69
CA LEU A 474 -8.24 4.84 -1.55
C LEU A 474 -7.92 6.21 -0.94
N ASP A 475 -8.75 6.71 -0.04
CA ASP A 475 -8.49 7.98 0.64
C ASP A 475 -7.60 7.80 1.88
N ARG A 476 -7.24 6.55 2.22
CA ARG A 476 -6.49 6.19 3.44
C ARG A 476 -5.47 5.09 3.18
N VAL A 477 -4.87 5.08 1.99
CA VAL A 477 -3.98 3.99 1.52
C VAL A 477 -2.90 3.66 2.53
N ALA A 478 -2.25 4.67 3.10
CA ALA A 478 -1.14 4.45 4.01
C ALA A 478 -1.60 3.83 5.34
N SER A 479 -2.70 4.33 5.90
CA SER A 479 -3.31 3.79 7.11
C SER A 479 -3.85 2.37 6.91
N GLU A 480 -4.41 2.05 5.75
CA GLU A 480 -4.89 0.70 5.45
C GLU A 480 -3.73 -0.31 5.35
N TYR A 481 -2.59 0.05 4.74
CA TYR A 481 -1.37 -0.77 4.80
C TYR A 481 -0.90 -1.01 6.23
N LEU A 482 -0.82 0.04 7.05
CA LEU A 482 -0.31 -0.05 8.42
C LEU A 482 -1.26 -0.80 9.35
N LYS A 483 -2.57 -0.62 9.19
CA LYS A 483 -3.60 -1.40 9.88
C LYS A 483 -3.51 -2.88 9.53
N SER A 484 -3.42 -3.22 8.24
CA SER A 484 -3.25 -4.61 7.80
C SER A 484 -1.93 -5.21 8.31
N PHE A 485 -0.87 -4.41 8.40
CA PHE A 485 0.41 -4.82 8.95
C PHE A 485 0.36 -5.05 10.46
N ARG A 486 -0.35 -4.18 11.19
CA ARG A 486 -0.64 -4.33 12.61
C ARG A 486 -1.43 -5.60 12.89
N GLU A 487 -2.42 -5.89 12.06
CA GLU A 487 -3.19 -7.14 12.12
C GLU A 487 -2.29 -8.38 11.93
N ASP A 488 -1.36 -8.35 10.96
CA ASP A 488 -0.37 -9.41 10.77
C ASP A 488 0.52 -9.61 12.00
N LEU A 489 0.94 -8.51 12.66
CA LEU A 489 1.66 -8.57 13.92
C LEU A 489 0.85 -9.28 15.00
N LEU A 490 -0.39 -8.86 15.23
CA LEU A 490 -1.26 -9.47 16.24
C LEU A 490 -1.46 -10.97 15.98
N ILE A 491 -1.59 -11.38 14.72
CA ILE A 491 -1.72 -12.80 14.36
C ILE A 491 -0.44 -13.56 14.66
N VAL A 492 0.73 -13.03 14.31
CA VAL A 492 2.03 -13.68 14.60
C VAL A 492 2.23 -13.80 16.10
N GLN A 493 1.90 -12.75 16.87
CA GLN A 493 1.99 -12.74 18.33
C GLN A 493 1.02 -13.74 18.96
N GLY A 494 -0.24 -13.77 18.51
CA GLY A 494 -1.27 -14.71 18.96
C GLY A 494 -0.92 -16.16 18.67
N LYS A 495 -0.48 -16.48 17.45
CA LYS A 495 0.04 -17.82 17.09
C LYS A 495 1.26 -18.20 17.93
N GLY A 496 2.10 -17.24 18.29
CA GLY A 496 3.22 -17.44 19.20
C GLY A 496 2.76 -17.89 20.59
N ARG A 497 1.72 -17.24 21.14
CA ARG A 497 1.10 -17.60 22.42
C ARG A 497 0.46 -18.99 22.38
N GLN A 498 -0.38 -19.26 21.37
CA GLN A 498 -0.99 -20.59 21.15
C GLN A 498 0.06 -21.70 21.10
N ARG A 499 1.18 -21.47 20.40
CA ARG A 499 2.29 -22.44 20.33
C ARG A 499 2.97 -22.63 21.68
N ALA A 500 3.21 -21.55 22.42
CA ALA A 500 3.85 -21.63 23.73
C ALA A 500 2.97 -22.40 24.74
N GLU A 501 1.66 -22.18 24.71
CA GLU A 501 0.68 -22.92 25.50
C GLU A 501 0.64 -24.39 25.10
N LEU A 502 0.57 -24.70 23.81
CA LEU A 502 0.63 -26.08 23.32
C LEU A 502 1.90 -26.80 23.79
N TYR A 503 3.06 -26.16 23.74
CA TYR A 503 4.31 -26.75 24.25
C TYR A 503 4.27 -26.99 25.76
N ARG A 504 3.70 -26.05 26.53
CA ARG A 504 3.53 -26.20 27.98
C ARG A 504 2.63 -27.39 28.29
N ASP A 505 1.50 -27.50 27.60
CA ASP A 505 0.50 -28.54 27.85
C ASP A 505 1.04 -29.92 27.43
N CYS A 506 1.75 -30.01 26.30
CA CYS A 506 2.47 -31.22 25.92
C CYS A 506 3.55 -31.61 26.95
N ALA A 507 4.31 -30.65 27.47
CA ALA A 507 5.33 -30.92 28.49
C ALA A 507 4.72 -31.40 29.82
N LEU A 508 3.61 -30.79 30.26
CA LEU A 508 2.87 -31.22 31.44
C LEU A 508 2.27 -32.61 31.26
N PHE A 509 1.69 -32.90 30.09
CA PHE A 509 1.18 -34.22 29.75
C PHE A 509 2.30 -35.27 29.81
N MET A 510 3.45 -35.01 29.17
CA MET A 510 4.59 -35.93 29.21
C MET A 510 5.14 -36.12 30.63
N ALA A 511 5.20 -35.05 31.43
CA ALA A 511 5.63 -35.15 32.84
C ALA A 511 4.67 -36.01 33.67
N ALA A 512 3.36 -35.88 33.45
CA ALA A 512 2.35 -36.70 34.12
C ALA A 512 2.45 -38.18 33.72
N VAL A 513 2.59 -38.47 32.42
CA VAL A 513 2.78 -39.84 31.91
C VAL A 513 4.05 -40.47 32.50
N CYS A 514 5.19 -39.77 32.42
CA CYS A 514 6.44 -40.24 33.01
C CYS A 514 6.32 -40.48 34.54
N GLY A 515 5.58 -39.63 35.24
CA GLY A 515 5.32 -39.79 36.67
C GLY A 515 4.51 -41.04 36.99
N VAL A 516 3.46 -41.32 36.21
CA VAL A 516 2.65 -42.53 36.34
C VAL A 516 3.47 -43.79 36.02
N ASP A 517 4.22 -43.78 34.93
CA ASP A 517 5.07 -44.91 34.54
C ASP A 517 6.13 -45.21 35.60
N TYR A 518 6.74 -44.17 36.17
CA TYR A 518 7.69 -44.32 37.26
C TYR A 518 7.07 -44.99 38.50
N VAL A 519 5.85 -44.61 38.88
CA VAL A 519 5.13 -45.22 39.99
C VAL A 519 4.80 -46.68 39.69
N ILE A 520 4.35 -47.01 38.47
CA ILE A 520 4.04 -48.38 38.06
C ILE A 520 5.30 -49.26 38.10
N ILE A 521 6.45 -48.76 37.64
CA ILE A 521 7.72 -49.52 37.65
C ILE A 521 8.26 -49.72 39.08
N SER A 522 7.92 -48.82 40.00
CA SER A 522 8.42 -48.84 41.39
C SER A 522 7.57 -49.70 42.33
N LEU A 523 6.34 -50.05 41.94
CA LEU A 523 5.44 -50.98 42.64
C LEU A 523 5.72 -52.41 42.17
#